data_AF-A0A2I0XDZ7-F1
#
_entry.id   AF-A0A2I0XDZ7-F1
#
_cell.length_a   1.000
_cell.length_b   1.000
_cell.length_c   1.000
_cell.angle_alpha   90.00
_cell.angle_beta   90.00
_cell.angle_gamma   90.00
#
_symmetry.space_group_name_H-M   'P 1'
#
loop_
_entity.id
_entity.type
_entity.pdbx_description
1 polymer ?
#
loop_
_entity_poly.entity_id
_entity_poly.type
_entity_poly.pdbx_seq_one_letter_code
_entity_poly.pdbx_strand_id
1 'polypeptide(L)'
;MKKNLLRPNILQAFECTCKANHWTTTFYHLIICCSVYHIWRERNDRKFGNTYASSTTLSIKIKSSVFAKVLKWKRGCFLLDML
;
A
#
# COMPACT_ATOMS: atom_id res chain seq x y z
N MET A 1 23.12 -17.56 -15.75
CA MET A 1 21.92 -16.71 -15.98
C MET A 1 21.95 -15.52 -15.03
N LYS A 2 22.13 -14.29 -15.54
CA LYS A 2 21.90 -13.08 -14.73
C LYS A 2 20.41 -13.02 -14.41
N LYS A 3 20.01 -13.23 -13.15
CA LYS A 3 18.71 -12.79 -12.66
C LYS A 3 18.74 -11.26 -12.74
N ASN A 4 18.31 -10.70 -13.86
CA ASN A 4 17.92 -9.30 -13.90
C ASN A 4 16.74 -9.19 -12.94
N LEU A 5 17.04 -8.80 -11.70
CA LEU A 5 16.02 -8.35 -10.76
C LEU A 5 15.40 -7.12 -11.43
N LEU A 6 14.35 -7.34 -12.22
CA LEU A 6 13.47 -6.28 -12.66
C LEU A 6 13.07 -5.57 -11.37
N ARG A 7 13.60 -4.37 -11.14
CA ARG A 7 13.13 -3.52 -10.05
C ARG A 7 11.69 -3.20 -10.43
N PRO A 8 10.69 -3.79 -9.75
CA PRO A 8 9.32 -3.53 -10.12
C PRO A 8 9.10 -2.04 -9.96
N ASN A 9 8.74 -1.36 -11.05
CA ASN A 9 8.39 0.04 -10.95
C ASN A 9 6.98 0.16 -10.33
N ILE A 10 6.60 1.35 -9.88
CA ILE A 10 5.30 1.55 -9.24
C ILE A 10 4.16 1.17 -10.20
N LEU A 11 4.30 1.45 -11.50
CA LEU A 11 3.30 1.11 -12.52
C LEU A 11 3.05 -0.41 -12.58
N GLN A 12 4.11 -1.22 -12.52
CA GLN A 12 4.03 -2.67 -12.49
C GLN A 12 3.31 -3.20 -11.24
N ALA A 13 3.31 -2.44 -10.13
CA ALA A 13 2.49 -2.79 -8.97
C ALA A 13 0.99 -2.62 -9.25
N PHE A 14 0.60 -1.60 -10.04
CA PHE A 14 -0.80 -1.40 -10.45
C PHE A 14 -1.26 -2.40 -11.52
N GLU A 15 -0.33 -2.88 -12.35
CA GLU A 15 -0.55 -3.92 -13.36
C GLU A 15 -0.61 -5.33 -12.76
N CYS A 16 -0.28 -5.50 -11.47
CA CYS A 16 -0.47 -6.75 -10.74
C CYS A 16 -1.96 -6.99 -10.48
N THR A 17 -2.71 -7.26 -11.55
CA THR A 17 -4.11 -7.63 -11.48
C THR A 17 -4.20 -9.15 -11.50
N CYS A 18 -4.28 -9.76 -10.33
CA CYS A 18 -4.89 -11.08 -10.23
C CYS A 18 -6.31 -10.97 -10.80
N LYS A 19 -6.81 -12.02 -11.47
CA LYS A 19 -8.14 -12.11 -12.13
C LYS A 19 -9.31 -11.98 -11.13
N ALA A 20 -9.32 -10.94 -10.31
CA ALA A 20 -10.25 -10.70 -9.24
C ALA A 20 -11.26 -9.63 -9.66
N ASN A 21 -12.43 -9.70 -9.05
CA ASN A 21 -13.52 -8.75 -9.20
C ASN A 21 -13.02 -7.29 -9.11
N HIS A 22 -13.63 -6.37 -9.87
CA HIS A 22 -13.31 -4.93 -9.92
C HIS A 22 -13.08 -4.30 -8.53
N TRP A 23 -13.87 -4.74 -7.53
CA TRP A 23 -13.73 -4.30 -6.14
C TRP A 23 -12.39 -4.66 -5.51
N THR A 24 -11.90 -5.88 -5.75
CA THR A 24 -10.61 -6.37 -5.24
C THR A 24 -9.45 -5.62 -5.90
N THR A 25 -9.53 -5.38 -7.21
CA THR A 25 -8.53 -4.55 -7.92
C THR A 25 -8.48 -3.14 -7.35
N THR A 26 -9.64 -2.51 -7.14
CA THR A 26 -9.74 -1.17 -6.55
C THR A 26 -9.14 -1.13 -5.13
N PHE A 27 -9.38 -2.19 -4.34
CA PHE A 27 -8.80 -2.33 -3.01
C PHE A 27 -7.28 -2.49 -3.03
N TYR A 28 -6.72 -3.29 -3.94
CA TYR A 28 -5.27 -3.39 -4.08
C TYR A 28 -4.63 -2.08 -4.54
N HIS A 29 -5.26 -1.36 -5.48
CA HIS A 29 -4.81 -0.03 -5.88
C HIS A 29 -4.81 0.94 -4.70
N LEU A 30 -5.83 0.88 -3.83
CA LEU A 30 -5.85 1.66 -2.60
C LEU A 30 -4.67 1.31 -1.67
N ILE A 31 -4.39 0.02 -1.46
CA ILE A 31 -3.24 -0.42 -0.64
C ILE A 31 -1.93 0.10 -1.22
N ILE A 32 -1.75 -0.01 -2.54
CA ILE A 32 -0.53 0.48 -3.23
C ILE A 32 -0.38 1.98 -3.03
N CYS A 33 -1.44 2.77 -3.28
CA CYS A 33 -1.44 4.21 -3.07
C CYS A 33 -1.06 4.59 -1.62
N CYS A 34 -1.69 3.96 -0.64
CA CYS A 34 -1.38 4.19 0.78
C CYS A 34 0.08 3.82 1.10
N SER A 35 0.56 2.69 0.57
CA SER A 35 1.94 2.23 0.77
C SER A 35 2.95 3.21 0.20
N VAL A 36 2.80 3.59 -1.08
CA VAL A 36 3.67 4.56 -1.76
C VAL A 36 3.72 5.86 -0.98
N TYR A 37 2.56 6.38 -0.55
CA TYR A 37 2.47 7.62 0.21
C TYR A 37 3.22 7.54 1.55
N HIS A 38 2.94 6.53 2.37
CA HIS A 38 3.52 6.42 3.70
C HIS A 38 5.02 6.08 3.65
N ILE A 39 5.48 5.29 2.67
CA ILE A 39 6.91 5.05 2.44
C ILE A 39 7.62 6.33 2.03
N TRP A 40 7.05 7.09 1.09
CA TRP A 40 7.60 8.39 0.70
C TRP A 40 7.66 9.35 1.89
N ARG A 41 6.58 9.43 2.69
CA ARG A 41 6.52 10.27 3.88
C ARG A 41 7.59 9.87 4.90
N GLU A 42 7.73 8.59 5.23
CA GLU A 42 8.75 8.12 6.19
C GLU A 42 10.16 8.46 5.73
N ARG A 43 10.47 8.29 4.44
CA ARG A 43 11.77 8.67 3.88
C ARG A 43 12.04 10.17 4.01
N ASN A 44 11.03 11.00 3.83
CA ASN A 44 11.15 12.45 4.02
C ASN A 44 11.28 12.83 5.49
N ASP A 45 10.47 12.25 6.37
CA ASP A 45 10.55 12.46 7.82
C ASP A 45 11.93 12.07 8.35
N ARG A 46 12.52 10.99 7.81
CA ARG A 46 13.87 10.57 8.12
C ARG A 46 14.91 11.59 7.68
N LYS A 47 14.81 12.07 6.43
CA LYS A 47 15.79 12.95 5.82
C LYS A 47 15.75 14.38 6.37
N PHE A 48 14.56 14.89 6.67
CA PHE A 48 14.35 16.30 6.99
C PHE A 48 13.83 16.54 8.41
N GLY A 49 13.14 15.58 9.00
CA GLY A 49 12.59 15.67 10.36
C GLY A 49 13.36 14.89 11.42
N ASN A 50 14.43 14.18 11.04
CA ASN A 50 15.19 13.25 11.90
C ASN A 50 14.29 12.31 12.72
N THR A 51 13.14 11.94 12.15
CA THR A 51 12.14 11.07 12.78
C THR A 51 12.10 9.75 12.03
N TYR A 52 12.09 8.64 12.77
CA TYR A 52 12.21 7.30 12.21
C TYR A 52 11.01 6.46 12.61
N ALA A 53 10.48 5.69 11.66
CA ALA A 53 9.52 4.64 11.95
C ALA A 53 10.10 3.29 11.56
N SER A 54 9.93 2.29 12.43
CA SER A 54 10.26 0.91 12.07
C SER A 54 9.37 0.43 10.92
N SER A 55 9.80 -0.62 10.22
CA SER A 55 8.97 -1.27 9.19
C SER A 55 7.62 -1.73 9.73
N THR A 56 7.59 -2.23 10.98
CA THR A 56 6.36 -2.62 11.68
C THR A 56 5.45 -1.43 11.92
N THR A 57 5.97 -0.33 12.48
CA THR A 57 5.22 0.90 12.72
C THR A 57 4.68 1.49 11.42
N LEU A 58 5.50 1.49 10.36
CA LEU A 58 5.11 1.97 9.04
C LEU A 58 3.99 1.11 8.45
N SER A 59 4.09 -0.21 8.57
CA SER A 59 3.07 -1.15 8.10
C SER A 59 1.74 -0.93 8.84
N ILE A 60 1.77 -0.72 10.17
CA ILE A 60 0.57 -0.39 10.95
C ILE A 60 -0.05 0.92 10.45
N LYS A 61 0.74 1.98 10.23
CA LYS A 61 0.25 3.26 9.69
C LYS A 61 -0.45 3.08 8.34
N ILE A 62 0.15 2.27 7.44
CA ILE A 62 -0.45 1.94 6.14
C ILE A 62 -1.77 1.20 6.34
N LYS A 63 -1.79 0.13 7.14
CA LYS A 63 -3.01 -0.64 7.41
C LYS A 63 -4.12 0.22 8.00
N SER A 64 -3.83 1.05 9.00
CA SER A 64 -4.80 1.96 9.60
C SER A 64 -5.37 2.98 8.60
N SER A 65 -4.53 3.50 7.70
CA SER A 65 -4.96 4.42 6.64
C SER A 65 -5.87 3.74 5.60
N VAL A 66 -5.53 2.51 5.18
CA VAL A 66 -6.40 1.71 4.29
C VAL A 66 -7.71 1.39 4.99
N PHE A 67 -7.66 0.89 6.22
CA PHE A 67 -8.84 0.57 7.03
C PHE A 67 -9.81 1.76 7.15
N ALA A 68 -9.29 2.93 7.54
CA ALA A 68 -10.10 4.15 7.68
C ALA A 68 -10.73 4.60 6.34
N LYS A 69 -10.08 4.36 5.21
CA LYS A 69 -10.64 4.67 3.87
C LYS A 69 -11.69 3.65 3.44
N VAL A 70 -11.45 2.36 3.69
CA VAL A 70 -12.36 1.27 3.32
C VAL A 70 -13.62 1.27 4.18
N LEU A 71 -13.54 1.65 5.46
CA LEU A 71 -14.73 1.83 6.31
C LEU A 71 -15.74 2.83 5.74
N LYS A 72 -15.30 3.78 4.90
CA LYS A 72 -16.18 4.74 4.22
C LYS A 72 -16.85 4.16 2.97
N TRP A 73 -16.49 2.97 2.53
CA TRP A 73 -17.04 2.35 1.34
C TRP A 73 -18.31 1.56 1.67
N LYS A 74 -19.35 1.69 0.83
CA LYS A 74 -20.66 1.03 1.02
C LYS A 74 -20.58 -0.51 1.15
N ARG A 75 -19.54 -1.13 0.59
CA ARG A 75 -19.25 -2.58 0.70
C ARG A 75 -17.86 -2.87 1.27
N GLY A 76 -17.30 -1.92 2.03
CA GLY A 76 -15.92 -2.00 2.53
C GLY A 76 -15.68 -3.15 3.50
N CYS A 77 -16.68 -3.54 4.30
CA CYS A 77 -16.53 -4.56 5.34
C CYS A 77 -16.00 -5.90 4.82
N PHE A 78 -16.47 -6.37 3.65
CA PHE A 78 -16.01 -7.63 3.04
C PHE A 78 -14.54 -7.62 2.60
N LEU A 79 -13.94 -6.44 2.49
CA LEU A 79 -12.54 -6.26 2.09
C LEU A 79 -11.61 -6.14 3.29
N LEU A 80 -12.15 -5.91 4.50
CA LEU A 80 -11.36 -5.75 5.72
C LEU A 80 -10.72 -7.06 6.17
N ASP A 81 -11.32 -8.20 5.87
CA ASP A 81 -10.74 -9.53 6.17
C ASP A 81 -9.43 -9.80 5.41
N MET A 82 -9.09 -8.98 4.40
CA MET A 82 -7.86 -9.09 3.61
C MET A 82 -6.69 -8.24 4.14
N LEU A 83 -6.85 -7.54 5.27
CA LEU A 83 -5.86 -6.60 5.85
C LEU A 83 -5.13 -7.17 7.07
#